data_AF-A0A9D8MG46-F1
#
_entry.id   AF-A0A9D8MG46-F1
#
_cell.length_a   1.000
_cell.length_b   1.000
_cell.length_c   1.000
_cell.angle_alpha   90.00
_cell.angle_beta   90.00
_cell.angle_gamma   90.00
#
_symmetry.space_group_name_H-M   'P 1'
#
loop_
_entity.id
_entity.type
_entity.pdbx_description
1 polymer ?
#
loop_
_entity_poly.entity_id
_entity_poly.type
_entity_poly.pdbx_seq_one_letter_code
_entity_poly.pdbx_strand_id
1 'polypeptide(L)'
;MKKMMIALVAMFVMTMSANAQSVNDSKLTFDRMSSYLDLRIDQVELVKTAMAQFTASMEACFLLKDGTKAGEAWVKVQNSHKKTMKKILDEKQYDKYVMMLDLTAKNTAERLIDEATAAK
;
A
#
# COMPACT_ATOMS: atom_id res chain seq x y z
N MET A 1 -16.71 -7.01 -8.93
CA MET A 1 -15.95 -7.39 -7.71
C MET A 1 -14.57 -8.01 -8.03
N LYS A 2 -14.47 -9.20 -8.65
CA LYS A 2 -13.15 -9.86 -8.91
C LYS A 2 -12.14 -8.99 -9.67
N LYS A 3 -12.55 -8.39 -10.79
CA LYS A 3 -11.69 -7.49 -11.60
C LYS A 3 -11.37 -6.17 -10.89
N MET A 4 -12.29 -5.68 -10.06
CA MET A 4 -12.09 -4.43 -9.30
C MET A 4 -11.07 -4.62 -8.17
N MET A 5 -11.03 -5.79 -7.51
CA MET A 5 -10.01 -6.06 -6.50
C MET A 5 -8.61 -6.17 -7.11
N ILE A 6 -8.47 -6.84 -8.24
CA ILE A 6 -7.18 -6.91 -8.95
C ILE A 6 -6.73 -5.51 -9.41
N ALA A 7 -7.66 -4.68 -9.91
CA ALA A 7 -7.38 -3.30 -10.28
C ALA A 7 -7.03 -2.41 -9.07
N LEU A 8 -7.66 -2.66 -7.91
CA LEU A 8 -7.37 -1.96 -6.66
C LEU A 8 -5.98 -2.31 -6.14
N VAL A 9 -5.62 -3.59 -6.13
CA VAL A 9 -4.27 -4.04 -5.79
C VAL A 9 -3.26 -3.45 -6.77
N ALA A 10 -3.53 -3.45 -8.08
CA ALA A 10 -2.63 -2.90 -9.08
C ALA A 10 -2.39 -1.39 -8.89
N MET A 11 -3.44 -0.59 -8.72
CA MET A 11 -3.31 0.84 -8.48
C MET A 11 -2.64 1.15 -7.13
N PHE A 12 -2.92 0.34 -6.10
CA PHE A 12 -2.30 0.50 -4.80
C PHE A 12 -0.80 0.18 -4.85
N VAL A 13 -0.41 -0.87 -5.57
CA VAL A 13 1.00 -1.19 -5.89
C VAL A 13 1.65 -0.03 -6.63
N MET A 14 1.01 0.53 -7.65
CA MET A 14 1.57 1.69 -8.39
C MET A 14 1.73 2.93 -7.51
N THR A 15 0.85 3.14 -6.54
CA THR A 15 0.90 4.30 -5.63
C THR A 15 1.95 4.14 -4.53
N MET A 16 2.15 2.90 -4.06
CA MET A 16 3.03 2.59 -2.92
C MET A 16 4.40 2.03 -3.33
N SER A 17 4.60 1.72 -4.61
CA SER A 17 5.86 1.17 -5.10
C SER A 17 6.98 2.19 -4.93
N ALA A 18 7.78 1.96 -3.90
CA ALA A 18 9.05 2.63 -3.72
C ALA A 18 10.11 2.22 -4.78
N ASN A 19 9.78 1.31 -5.71
CA ASN A 19 10.74 0.73 -6.66
C ASN A 19 10.28 0.64 -8.13
N ALA A 20 9.16 1.26 -8.53
CA ALA A 20 8.68 1.18 -9.92
C ALA A 20 9.24 2.33 -10.78
N GLN A 21 10.30 2.04 -11.55
CA GLN A 21 10.83 2.73 -12.76
C GLN A 21 11.20 4.24 -12.70
N SER A 22 10.93 4.98 -11.63
CA SER A 22 11.37 6.36 -11.43
C SER A 22 11.99 6.51 -10.05
N VAL A 23 13.32 6.52 -9.97
CA VAL A 23 14.08 6.70 -8.71
C VAL A 23 13.71 8.02 -8.01
N ASN A 24 13.17 9.00 -8.75
CA ASN A 24 12.72 10.27 -8.19
C ASN A 24 11.32 10.19 -7.56
N ASP A 25 10.35 9.51 -8.17
CA ASP A 25 8.97 9.48 -7.63
C ASP A 25 8.83 8.59 -6.40
N SER A 26 9.57 7.49 -6.36
CA SER A 26 9.55 6.58 -5.22
C SER A 26 10.22 7.16 -3.97
N LYS A 27 11.35 7.86 -4.16
CA LYS A 27 12.05 8.57 -3.09
C LYS A 27 11.17 9.68 -2.50
N LEU A 28 10.49 10.45 -3.37
CA LEU A 28 9.54 11.49 -2.94
C LEU A 28 8.35 10.92 -2.15
N THR A 29 7.88 9.71 -2.49
CA THR A 29 6.77 9.06 -1.79
C THR A 29 7.16 8.59 -0.40
N PHE A 30 8.34 7.97 -0.24
CA PHE A 30 8.84 7.59 1.08
C PHE A 30 9.16 8.82 1.94
N ASP A 31 9.81 9.83 1.40
CA ASP A 31 10.20 11.04 2.14
C ASP A 31 8.97 11.79 2.68
N ARG A 32 7.89 11.87 1.88
CA ARG A 32 6.59 12.43 2.31
C ARG A 32 5.95 11.62 3.42
N MET A 33 5.93 10.29 3.30
CA MET A 33 5.40 9.42 4.36
C MET A 33 6.24 9.56 5.64
N SER A 34 7.57 9.53 5.52
CA SER A 34 8.50 9.65 6.63
C SER A 34 8.30 10.97 7.37
N SER A 35 8.10 12.07 6.64
CA SER A 35 7.80 13.37 7.21
C SER A 35 6.41 13.44 7.86
N TYR A 36 5.37 12.88 7.22
CA TYR A 36 4.02 12.85 7.77
C TYR A 36 3.92 12.04 9.07
N LEU A 37 4.61 10.90 9.10
CA LEU A 37 4.71 10.04 10.26
C LEU A 37 5.71 10.54 11.30
N ASP A 38 6.51 11.56 10.98
CA ASP A 38 7.58 12.05 11.86
C ASP A 38 8.49 10.91 12.35
N LEU A 39 9.00 10.12 11.39
CA LEU A 39 9.81 8.95 11.70
C LEU A 39 11.15 9.37 12.31
N ARG A 40 11.51 8.73 13.42
CA ARG A 40 12.85 8.84 13.98
C ARG A 40 13.85 8.09 13.11
N ILE A 41 15.12 8.49 13.20
CA ILE A 41 16.23 7.92 12.42
C ILE A 41 16.33 6.39 12.60
N ASP A 42 16.08 5.88 13.82
CA ASP A 42 16.09 4.44 14.13
C ASP A 42 14.92 3.66 13.48
N GLN A 43 13.85 4.35 13.09
CA GLN A 43 12.67 3.76 12.47
C GLN A 43 12.76 3.76 10.94
N VAL A 44 13.47 4.73 10.34
CA VAL A 44 13.48 4.95 8.88
C VAL A 44 13.81 3.69 8.09
N GLU A 45 14.93 3.02 8.38
CA GLU A 45 15.36 1.83 7.63
C GLU A 45 14.44 0.62 7.86
N LEU A 46 13.87 0.50 9.07
CA LEU A 46 12.89 -0.54 9.39
C LEU A 46 11.60 -0.35 8.58
N VAL A 47 11.10 0.89 8.48
CA VAL A 47 9.92 1.21 7.69
C VAL A 47 10.18 1.01 6.20
N LYS A 48 11.35 1.43 5.68
CA LYS A 48 11.73 1.16 4.27
C LYS A 48 11.70 -0.34 3.98
N THR A 49 12.29 -1.14 4.86
CA THR A 49 12.31 -2.61 4.71
C THR A 49 10.90 -3.18 4.72
N ALA A 50 10.05 -2.75 5.66
CA ALA A 50 8.66 -3.19 5.73
C ALA A 50 7.85 -2.80 4.49
N MET A 51 8.10 -1.61 3.92
CA MET A 51 7.47 -1.15 2.67
C MET A 51 7.90 -1.95 1.44
N ALA A 52 9.18 -2.30 1.34
CA ALA A 52 9.68 -3.16 0.27
C ALA A 52 9.04 -4.56 0.34
N GLN A 53 8.95 -5.15 1.53
CA GLN A 53 8.28 -6.43 1.75
C GLN A 53 6.79 -6.37 1.43
N PHE A 54 6.12 -5.26 1.79
CA PHE A 54 4.73 -5.04 1.47
C PHE A 54 4.54 -4.98 -0.05
N THR A 55 5.33 -4.16 -0.75
CA THR A 55 5.31 -4.04 -2.21
C THR A 55 5.44 -5.40 -2.90
N ALA A 56 6.45 -6.19 -2.54
CA ALA A 56 6.64 -7.53 -3.10
C ALA A 56 5.46 -8.47 -2.82
N SER A 57 4.87 -8.39 -1.62
CA SER A 57 3.69 -9.19 -1.26
C SER A 57 2.44 -8.78 -2.06
N MET A 58 2.29 -7.48 -2.33
CA MET A 58 1.19 -6.96 -3.13
C MET A 58 1.33 -7.34 -4.61
N GLU A 59 2.54 -7.29 -5.16
CA GLU A 59 2.85 -7.79 -6.51
C GLU A 59 2.50 -9.27 -6.64
N ALA A 60 2.85 -10.09 -5.65
CA ALA A 60 2.46 -11.49 -5.62
C ALA A 60 0.94 -11.70 -5.59
N CYS A 61 0.19 -10.84 -4.88
CA CYS A 61 -1.28 -10.85 -4.92
C CYS A 61 -1.82 -10.49 -6.30
N PHE A 62 -1.23 -9.51 -6.98
CA PHE A 62 -1.63 -9.09 -8.32
C PHE A 62 -1.46 -10.19 -9.37
N LEU A 63 -0.42 -11.02 -9.25
CA LEU A 63 -0.15 -12.12 -10.17
C LEU A 63 -1.14 -13.30 -10.02
N LEU A 64 -2.01 -13.29 -9.00
CA LEU A 64 -3.03 -14.32 -8.82
C LEU A 64 -4.15 -14.17 -9.87
N LYS A 65 -4.29 -15.19 -10.72
CA LYS A 65 -5.34 -15.25 -11.77
C LYS A 65 -6.76 -15.39 -11.20
N ASP A 66 -6.89 -15.90 -9.98
CA ASP A 66 -8.17 -16.05 -9.29
C ASP A 66 -8.45 -14.83 -8.39
N GLY A 67 -9.40 -14.00 -8.80
CA GLY A 67 -9.74 -12.77 -8.08
C GLY A 67 -10.31 -12.98 -6.67
N THR A 68 -10.89 -14.14 -6.34
CA THR A 68 -11.32 -14.43 -4.97
C THR A 68 -10.10 -14.70 -4.08
N LYS A 69 -9.18 -15.55 -4.56
CA LYS A 69 -7.91 -15.82 -3.87
C LYS A 69 -7.03 -14.58 -3.76
N ALA A 70 -7.04 -13.71 -4.77
CA ALA A 70 -6.36 -12.43 -4.74
C ALA A 70 -6.91 -11.52 -3.63
N GLY A 71 -8.23 -11.44 -3.47
CA GLY A 71 -8.86 -10.68 -2.39
C GLY A 71 -8.54 -11.21 -0.99
N GLU A 72 -8.57 -12.54 -0.80
CA GLU A 72 -8.17 -13.15 0.48
C GLU A 72 -6.69 -12.95 0.78
N ALA A 73 -5.82 -13.10 -0.22
CA ALA A 73 -4.39 -12.86 -0.09
C ALA A 73 -4.11 -11.40 0.25
N TRP A 74 -4.81 -10.46 -0.41
CA TRP A 74 -4.72 -9.03 -0.13
C TRP A 74 -5.01 -8.70 1.34
N VAL A 75 -6.13 -9.19 1.87
CA VAL A 75 -6.49 -8.96 3.29
C VAL A 75 -5.41 -9.51 4.23
N LYS A 76 -4.85 -10.70 3.93
CA LYS A 76 -3.75 -11.28 4.72
C LYS A 76 -2.49 -10.43 4.66
N VAL A 77 -2.11 -9.96 3.48
CA VAL A 77 -0.93 -9.12 3.26
C VAL A 77 -1.07 -7.79 3.99
N GLN A 78 -2.21 -7.11 3.89
CA GLN A 78 -2.49 -5.89 4.65
C GLN A 78 -2.39 -6.10 6.16
N ASN A 79 -3.02 -7.15 6.68
CA ASN A 79 -3.02 -7.44 8.12
C ASN A 79 -1.61 -7.78 8.63
N SER A 80 -0.85 -8.57 7.87
CA SER A 80 0.54 -8.89 8.19
C SER A 80 1.38 -7.62 8.23
N HIS A 81 1.24 -6.77 7.22
CA HIS A 81 2.00 -5.54 7.13
C HIS A 81 1.65 -4.55 8.25
N LYS A 82 0.35 -4.35 8.56
CA LYS A 82 -0.11 -3.54 9.70
C LYS A 82 0.52 -4.04 11.02
N LYS A 83 0.60 -5.36 11.25
CA LYS A 83 1.27 -5.93 12.43
C LYS A 83 2.77 -5.62 12.47
N THR A 84 3.46 -5.67 11.33
CA THR A 84 4.88 -5.29 11.25
C THR A 84 5.07 -3.81 11.57
N MET A 85 4.27 -2.92 10.98
CA MET A 85 4.34 -1.48 11.22
C MET A 85 4.06 -1.13 12.69
N LYS A 86 3.10 -1.80 13.34
CA LYS A 86 2.81 -1.61 14.77
C LYS A 86 3.99 -1.93 15.69
N LYS A 87 4.94 -2.77 15.26
CA LYS A 87 6.15 -3.08 16.03
C LYS A 87 7.26 -2.03 15.87
N ILE A 88 7.21 -1.26 14.78
CA ILE A 88 8.25 -0.29 14.41
C ILE A 88 7.86 1.12 14.86
N LEU A 89 6.59 1.46 14.68
CA LEU A 89 6.02 2.76 14.97
C LEU A 89 5.55 2.86 16.42
N ASP A 90 5.58 4.07 16.98
CA ASP A 90 4.82 4.34 18.20
C ASP A 90 3.31 4.40 17.91
N GLU A 91 2.49 4.46 18.95
CA GLU A 91 1.03 4.43 18.84
C GLU A 91 0.48 5.56 17.96
N LYS A 92 0.96 6.80 18.14
CA LYS A 92 0.48 7.96 17.37
C LYS A 92 0.89 7.85 15.91
N GLN A 93 2.12 7.42 15.65
CA GLN A 93 2.62 7.17 14.30
C GLN A 93 1.84 6.05 13.62
N TYR A 94 1.53 4.97 14.34
CA TYR A 94 0.77 3.85 13.82
C TYR A 94 -0.66 4.24 13.44
N ASP A 95 -1.35 5.04 14.27
CA ASP A 95 -2.70 5.51 13.96
C ASP A 95 -2.73 6.39 12.70
N LYS A 96 -1.77 7.33 12.57
CA LYS A 96 -1.58 8.12 11.34
C LYS A 96 -1.34 7.23 10.13
N TYR A 97 -0.49 6.21 10.29
CA TYR A 97 -0.17 5.27 9.22
C TYR A 97 -1.41 4.48 8.77
N VAL A 98 -2.20 3.95 9.71
CA VAL A 98 -3.45 3.21 9.39
C VAL A 98 -4.44 4.12 8.68
N MET A 99 -4.63 5.36 9.15
CA MET A 99 -5.50 6.34 8.50
C MET A 99 -5.06 6.62 7.05
N MET A 100 -3.76 6.84 6.83
CA MET A 100 -3.21 7.07 5.50
C MET A 100 -3.41 5.85 4.58
N LEU A 101 -3.21 4.63 5.09
CA LEU A 101 -3.43 3.40 4.33
C LEU A 101 -4.90 3.23 3.92
N ASP A 102 -5.82 3.46 4.85
CA ASP A 102 -7.26 3.29 4.63
C ASP A 102 -7.81 4.37 3.69
N LEU A 103 -7.33 5.63 3.80
CA LEU A 103 -7.63 6.70 2.84
C LEU A 103 -7.11 6.38 1.44
N THR A 104 -5.88 5.88 1.33
CA THR A 104 -5.30 5.49 0.04
C THR A 104 -6.13 4.38 -0.61
N ALA A 105 -6.57 3.39 0.17
CA ALA A 105 -7.41 2.31 -0.31
C ALA A 105 -8.79 2.81 -0.77
N LYS A 106 -9.41 3.71 0.01
CA LYS A 106 -10.70 4.32 -0.32
C LYS A 106 -10.63 5.15 -1.62
N ASN A 107 -9.66 6.06 -1.72
CA ASN A 107 -9.49 6.89 -2.91
C ASN A 107 -9.20 6.06 -4.16
N THR A 108 -8.44 4.96 -4.00
CA THR A 108 -8.18 4.02 -5.10
C THR A 108 -9.46 3.31 -5.54
N ALA A 109 -10.31 2.89 -4.59
CA ALA A 109 -11.59 2.26 -4.90
C ALA A 109 -12.54 3.22 -5.62
N GLU A 110 -12.63 4.48 -5.17
CA GLU A 110 -13.45 5.52 -5.78
C GLU A 110 -13.02 5.80 -7.22
N ARG A 111 -11.70 6.00 -7.47
CA ARG A 111 -11.17 6.18 -8.82
C ARG A 111 -11.53 5.04 -9.78
N LEU A 112 -11.47 3.80 -9.30
CA LEU A 112 -11.84 2.63 -10.10
C LEU A 112 -13.34 2.57 -10.43
N ILE A 113 -14.19 3.07 -9.54
CA ILE A 113 -15.64 3.17 -9.78
C ILE A 113 -15.89 4.23 -10.85
N ASP A 114 -15.23 5.38 -10.76
CA ASP A 114 -15.36 6.48 -11.72
C ASP A 114 -14.90 6.07 -13.12
N GLU A 115 -13.72 5.44 -13.23
CA GLU A 115 -13.20 4.92 -14.51
C GLU A 115 -14.13 3.87 -15.14
N ALA A 116 -14.70 2.98 -14.33
CA ALA A 116 -15.65 1.98 -14.80
C ALA A 116 -17.00 2.58 -15.25
N THR A 117 -17.37 3.73 -14.70
CA THR A 117 -18.60 4.45 -15.06
C THR A 117 -18.41 5.30 -16.30
N ALA A 118 -17.23 5.91 -16.48
CA ALA A 118 -16.87 6.72 -17.65
C ALA A 118 -16.64 5.89 -18.93
N ALA A 119 -16.35 4.58 -18.80
CA ALA A 119 -16.13 3.67 -19.93
C ALA A 119 -17.42 3.04 -20.51
N LYS A 120 -18.60 3.45 -20.05
CA LYS A 120 -19.92 3.02 -20.54
C LYS A 120 -20.58 4.13 -21.35
#